data_AF-A0A966QN05-F1
#
_entry.id   AF-A0A966QN05-F1
#
_cell.length_a   1.000
_cell.length_b   1.000
_cell.length_c   1.000
_cell.angle_alpha   90.00
_cell.angle_beta   90.00
_cell.angle_gamma   90.00
#
_symmetry.space_group_name_H-M   'P 1'
#
loop_
_entity.id
_entity.type
_entity.pdbx_description
1 polymer ?
#
loop_
_entity_poly.entity_id
_entity_poly.type
_entity_poly.pdbx_seq_one_letter_code
_entity_poly.pdbx_strand_id
1 'polypeptide(L)'
;MHVRPDERYWDSFLSNCAQFLADEGIVPYWRVQQDAECLWDEPHFHYTPIPPSATALSGYFQCSRYFAAVAPHIRALFRPADTVHAAMLHRHAALLRPHIAAIHVRRGDYVQLPMHGILDVPWYLRAARVLLDEAPHIESFAVFSDDPGWCQTNLAALAELRPLKVVAEPDAAVALHLLSQFEFYVLSNSTFSWWGAWLGHPAAMV
;
A
#
# COMPACT_ATOMS: atom_id res chain seq x y z
N MET A 1 -6.29 27.46 15.76
CA MET A 1 -7.27 26.41 15.41
C MET A 1 -6.46 25.17 15.11
N HIS A 2 -6.19 24.37 16.14
CA HIS A 2 -5.47 23.10 16.00
C HIS A 2 -6.42 22.10 15.33
N VAL A 3 -6.08 21.71 14.11
CA VAL A 3 -6.72 20.59 13.44
C VAL A 3 -6.14 19.36 14.13
N ARG A 4 -6.92 18.70 15.00
CA ARG A 4 -6.61 17.34 15.44
C ARG A 4 -6.31 16.52 14.19
N PRO A 5 -5.27 15.65 14.17
CA PRO A 5 -5.16 14.62 13.13
C PRO A 5 -6.52 13.98 13.03
N ASP A 6 -7.14 14.13 11.87
CA ASP A 6 -8.54 13.88 11.63
C ASP A 6 -8.96 12.52 12.20
N GLU A 7 -10.01 12.53 13.02
CA GLU A 7 -10.69 11.36 13.62
C GLU A 7 -11.08 10.28 12.57
N ARG A 8 -10.91 10.56 11.27
CA ARG A 8 -11.33 9.74 10.13
C ARG A 8 -10.61 8.39 10.01
N TYR A 9 -9.32 8.31 10.30
CA TYR A 9 -8.57 7.06 10.09
C TYR A 9 -8.58 6.13 11.31
N TRP A 10 -8.64 6.71 12.51
CA TRP A 10 -8.57 5.96 13.77
C TRP A 10 -9.89 5.29 14.12
N ASP A 11 -11.01 5.82 13.66
CA ASP A 11 -12.32 5.17 13.80
C ASP A 11 -12.60 4.14 12.68
N SER A 12 -11.62 3.86 11.81
CA SER A 12 -11.77 2.96 10.67
C SER A 12 -10.76 1.80 10.69
N PHE A 13 -10.03 1.62 9.59
CA PHE A 13 -9.07 0.54 9.38
C PHE A 13 -7.87 0.58 10.32
N LEU A 14 -7.52 1.75 10.86
CA LEU A 14 -6.38 1.93 11.77
C LEU A 14 -6.77 1.94 13.25
N SER A 15 -7.99 1.54 13.60
CA SER A 15 -8.48 1.54 14.99
C SER A 15 -7.60 0.73 15.94
N ASN A 16 -7.12 -0.44 15.53
CA ASN A 16 -6.21 -1.24 16.36
C ASN A 16 -4.82 -0.60 16.52
N CYS A 17 -4.45 0.33 15.62
CA CYS A 17 -3.21 1.09 15.72
C CYS A 17 -3.34 2.29 16.67
N ALA A 18 -4.55 2.66 17.09
CA ALA A 18 -4.79 3.81 17.96
C ALA A 18 -4.05 3.72 19.30
N GLN A 19 -3.80 2.52 19.81
CA GLN A 19 -3.03 2.29 21.05
C GLN A 19 -1.56 2.73 20.96
N PHE A 20 -1.04 2.91 19.74
CA PHE A 20 0.32 3.40 19.50
C PHE A 20 0.37 4.92 19.27
N LEU A 21 -0.78 5.60 19.35
CA LEU A 21 -0.83 7.05 19.32
C LEU A 21 -0.35 7.58 20.67
N ALA A 22 0.58 8.52 20.64
CA ALA A 22 0.86 9.35 21.79
C ALA A 22 -0.18 10.48 21.85
N ASP A 23 -0.70 10.77 23.04
CA ASP A 23 -1.54 11.95 23.25
C ASP A 23 -0.82 13.21 22.75
N GLU A 24 -1.57 14.10 22.09
CA GLU A 24 -1.08 15.32 21.46
C GLU A 24 -0.10 16.06 22.38
N GLY A 25 1.19 16.04 22.03
CA GLY A 25 2.22 16.83 22.71
C GLY A 25 3.53 16.11 22.99
N ILE A 26 3.56 14.78 22.98
CA ILE A 26 4.81 14.02 23.10
C ILE A 26 4.79 12.80 22.17
N VAL A 27 4.78 13.05 20.85
CA VAL A 27 5.64 12.20 20.02
C VAL A 27 7.03 12.73 20.34
N PRO A 28 7.93 11.98 21.03
CA PRO A 28 9.29 12.43 21.22
C PRO A 28 9.89 12.45 19.81
N TYR A 29 9.78 13.61 19.14
CA TYR A 29 10.36 13.85 17.84
C TYR A 29 11.87 13.85 18.07
N TRP A 30 12.44 12.64 18.04
CA TRP A 30 13.79 12.33 17.65
C TRP A 30 14.87 13.23 18.27
N ARG A 31 14.98 13.21 19.61
CA ARG A 31 16.30 13.34 20.24
C ARG A 31 17.06 12.02 20.33
N VAL A 32 16.57 10.97 19.67
CA VAL A 32 17.27 9.67 19.62
C VAL A 32 18.44 9.71 18.62
N GLN A 33 18.44 10.60 17.64
CA GLN A 33 19.47 10.58 16.59
C GLN A 33 20.81 11.19 16.95
N GLN A 34 20.90 12.13 17.90
CA GLN A 34 22.18 12.82 18.15
C GLN A 34 23.10 12.11 19.14
N ASP A 35 22.58 11.25 20.01
CA ASP A 35 23.37 10.61 21.09
C ASP A 35 23.27 9.07 21.13
N ALA A 36 22.62 8.43 20.15
CA ALA A 36 22.59 6.96 20.10
C ALA A 36 23.98 6.42 19.70
N GLU A 37 24.73 5.90 20.68
CA GLU A 37 26.06 5.32 20.48
C GLU A 37 26.08 4.18 19.43
N CYS A 38 24.92 3.61 19.08
CA CYS A 38 24.78 2.54 18.09
C CYS A 38 23.56 2.73 17.16
N LEU A 39 23.48 3.89 16.48
CA LEU A 39 22.55 4.08 15.37
C LEU A 39 22.96 3.19 14.18
N TRP A 40 22.00 2.43 13.65
CA TRP A 40 22.14 1.70 12.40
C TRP A 40 21.24 2.30 11.33
N ASP A 41 21.86 2.82 10.28
CA ASP A 41 21.19 3.32 9.08
C ASP A 41 21.07 2.20 8.03
N GLU A 42 19.86 1.98 7.52
CA GLU A 42 19.59 1.01 6.47
C GLU A 42 20.38 1.38 5.19
N PRO A 43 21.29 0.52 4.71
CA PRO A 43 22.21 0.88 3.64
C PRO A 43 21.55 0.88 2.26
N HIS A 44 20.46 0.12 2.08
CA HIS A 44 19.74 -0.05 0.82
C HIS A 44 18.34 -0.63 1.06
N PHE A 45 17.45 -0.51 0.07
CA PHE A 45 16.06 -1.00 0.16
C PHE A 45 15.88 -2.53 0.15
N HIS A 46 16.97 -3.30 0.11
CA HIS A 46 16.94 -4.76 0.31
C HIS A 46 17.25 -5.14 1.77
N TYR A 47 16.81 -6.33 2.18
CA TYR A 47 17.09 -6.82 3.53
C TYR A 47 18.59 -6.86 3.83
N THR A 48 18.96 -6.19 4.92
CA THR A 48 20.27 -6.31 5.56
C THR A 48 20.05 -6.77 6.99
N PRO A 49 20.73 -7.81 7.49
CA PRO A 49 20.64 -8.17 8.89
C PRO A 49 20.99 -6.97 9.79
N ILE A 50 20.09 -6.62 10.70
CA ILE A 50 20.31 -5.57 11.69
C ILE A 50 21.38 -6.08 12.68
N PRO A 51 22.48 -5.34 12.93
CA PRO A 51 23.49 -5.75 13.89
C PRO A 51 22.89 -5.90 15.29
N PRO A 52 23.23 -6.96 16.05
CA PRO A 52 22.75 -7.12 17.43
C PRO A 52 23.15 -5.98 18.37
N SER A 53 24.17 -5.20 18.01
CA SER A 53 24.62 -4.02 18.75
C SER A 53 23.79 -2.77 18.45
N ALA A 54 22.96 -2.75 17.42
CA ALA A 54 22.16 -1.58 17.07
C ALA A 54 21.10 -1.31 18.15
N THR A 55 21.13 -0.10 18.71
CA THR A 55 20.17 0.35 19.73
C THR A 55 19.18 1.39 19.19
N ALA A 56 19.50 1.97 18.03
CA ALA A 56 18.62 2.84 17.27
C ALA A 56 18.65 2.45 15.79
N LEU A 57 17.51 2.64 15.11
CA LEU A 57 17.31 2.24 13.72
C LEU A 57 16.84 3.45 12.91
N SER A 58 17.40 3.62 11.72
CA SER A 58 17.05 4.68 10.77
C SER A 58 17.00 4.08 9.37
N GLY A 59 15.95 4.37 8.61
CA GLY A 59 15.71 3.74 7.31
C GLY A 59 14.24 3.61 6.96
N TYR A 60 13.98 3.01 5.79
CA TYR A 60 12.61 2.81 5.30
C TYR A 60 12.07 1.41 5.60
N PHE A 61 12.95 0.42 5.79
CA PHE A 61 12.63 -0.95 6.18
C PHE A 61 11.58 -1.61 5.26
N GLN A 62 11.63 -1.31 3.95
CA GLN A 62 10.67 -1.78 2.94
C GLN A 62 10.89 -3.23 2.52
N CYS A 63 11.25 -4.09 3.47
CA CYS A 63 11.41 -5.52 3.26
C CYS A 63 10.73 -6.30 4.38
N SER A 64 9.78 -7.16 4.00
CA SER A 64 9.03 -7.99 4.95
C SER A 64 9.91 -8.93 5.77
N ARG A 65 11.13 -9.22 5.33
CA ARG A 65 12.11 -10.02 6.07
C ARG A 65 12.49 -9.42 7.42
N TYR A 66 12.42 -8.10 7.59
CA TYR A 66 12.68 -7.45 8.88
C TYR A 66 11.64 -7.82 9.94
N PHE A 67 10.41 -8.13 9.53
CA PHE A 67 9.29 -8.36 10.42
C PHE A 67 8.54 -9.67 10.17
N ALA A 68 9.17 -10.61 9.46
CA ALA A 68 8.57 -11.89 9.10
C ALA A 68 8.07 -12.68 10.33
N ALA A 69 8.82 -12.63 11.44
CA ALA A 69 8.46 -13.31 12.70
C ALA A 69 7.19 -12.75 13.36
N VAL A 70 6.82 -11.49 13.07
CA VAL A 70 5.66 -10.80 13.65
C VAL A 70 4.60 -10.46 12.60
N ALA A 71 4.71 -11.01 11.39
CA ALA A 71 3.79 -10.74 10.29
C ALA A 71 2.31 -10.98 10.65
N PRO A 72 1.92 -12.05 11.37
CA PRO A 72 0.53 -12.24 11.79
C PRO A 72 0.03 -11.14 12.72
N HIS A 73 0.91 -10.64 13.60
CA HIS A 73 0.58 -9.56 14.53
C HIS A 73 0.35 -8.25 13.77
N ILE A 74 1.22 -7.91 12.82
CA ILE A 74 1.06 -6.72 11.98
C ILE A 74 -0.25 -6.79 11.19
N ARG A 75 -0.57 -7.93 10.56
CA ARG A 75 -1.84 -8.09 9.85
C ARG A 75 -3.05 -7.92 10.76
N ALA A 76 -2.97 -8.38 12.01
CA ALA A 76 -4.04 -8.18 12.99
C ALA A 76 -4.19 -6.69 13.37
N LEU A 77 -3.09 -5.95 13.50
CA LEU A 77 -3.12 -4.50 13.76
C LEU A 77 -3.80 -3.71 12.63
N PHE A 78 -3.64 -4.17 11.39
CA PHE A 78 -4.29 -3.58 10.22
C PHE A 78 -5.63 -4.25 9.89
N ARG A 79 -6.19 -5.11 10.74
CA ARG A 79 -7.52 -5.67 10.50
C ARG A 79 -8.59 -4.67 10.98
N PRO A 80 -9.50 -4.19 10.11
CA PRO A 80 -10.60 -3.33 10.55
C PRO A 80 -11.56 -4.09 11.47
N ALA A 81 -12.32 -3.36 12.30
CA ALA A 81 -13.44 -3.94 13.06
C ALA A 81 -14.43 -4.64 12.11
N ASP A 82 -15.02 -5.75 12.55
CA ASP A 82 -15.87 -6.60 11.70
C ASP A 82 -17.04 -5.84 11.04
N THR A 83 -17.62 -4.88 11.76
CA THR A 83 -18.70 -4.03 11.24
C THR A 83 -18.22 -3.11 10.12
N VAL A 84 -17.04 -2.50 10.28
CA VAL A 84 -16.39 -1.65 9.27
C VAL A 84 -16.01 -2.49 8.05
N HIS A 85 -15.44 -3.68 8.28
CA HIS A 85 -15.09 -4.63 7.24
C HIS A 85 -16.31 -5.03 6.40
N ALA A 86 -17.40 -5.45 7.07
CA ALA A 86 -18.63 -5.88 6.40
C ALA A 86 -19.29 -4.73 5.60
N ALA A 87 -19.32 -3.51 6.18
CA ALA A 87 -19.86 -2.34 5.49
C ALA A 87 -19.04 -1.99 4.24
N MET A 88 -17.71 -2.08 4.32
CA MET A 88 -16.82 -1.89 3.18
C MET A 88 -17.08 -2.96 2.10
N LEU A 89 -17.08 -4.24 2.47
CA LEU A 89 -17.32 -5.33 1.51
C LEU A 89 -18.67 -5.16 0.80
N HIS A 90 -19.72 -4.79 1.54
CA HIS A 90 -21.03 -4.55 0.96
C HIS A 90 -21.02 -3.39 -0.04
N ARG A 91 -20.42 -2.25 0.33
CA ARG A 91 -20.33 -1.06 -0.52
C ARG A 91 -19.51 -1.30 -1.80
N HIS A 92 -18.51 -2.20 -1.74
CA HIS A 92 -17.59 -2.46 -2.84
C HIS A 92 -17.74 -3.86 -3.45
N ALA A 93 -18.85 -4.57 -3.21
CA ALA A 93 -19.05 -5.96 -3.62
C ALA A 93 -18.82 -6.22 -5.13
N ALA A 94 -19.22 -5.27 -5.98
CA ALA A 94 -19.01 -5.38 -7.43
C ALA A 94 -17.53 -5.34 -7.85
N LEU A 95 -16.67 -4.74 -7.03
CA LEU A 95 -15.23 -4.61 -7.23
C LEU A 95 -14.46 -5.82 -6.69
N LEU A 96 -14.98 -6.49 -5.65
CA LEU A 96 -14.32 -7.57 -4.92
C LEU A 96 -14.76 -8.96 -5.38
N ARG A 97 -15.03 -9.11 -6.68
CA ARG A 97 -15.31 -10.41 -7.27
C ARG A 97 -13.99 -11.17 -7.50
N PRO A 98 -14.01 -12.52 -7.52
CA PRO A 98 -12.85 -13.31 -7.92
C PRO A 98 -12.33 -12.89 -9.29
N HIS A 99 -11.04 -13.18 -9.54
CA HIS A 99 -10.40 -13.01 -10.84
C HIS A 99 -10.34 -11.55 -11.34
N ILE A 100 -10.34 -10.59 -10.43
CA ILE A 100 -10.03 -9.19 -10.72
C ILE A 100 -8.61 -8.92 -10.24
N ALA A 101 -7.79 -8.27 -11.08
CA ALA A 101 -6.46 -7.82 -10.65
C ALA A 101 -6.46 -6.35 -10.28
N ALA A 102 -5.82 -6.02 -9.15
CA ALA A 102 -5.57 -4.66 -8.74
C ALA A 102 -4.35 -4.11 -9.47
N ILE A 103 -4.51 -2.96 -10.12
CA ILE A 103 -3.40 -2.18 -10.69
C ILE A 103 -3.29 -0.91 -9.87
N HIS A 104 -2.16 -0.70 -9.21
CA HIS A 104 -1.91 0.56 -8.51
C HIS A 104 -1.00 1.47 -9.34
N VAL A 105 -1.41 2.73 -9.48
CA VAL A 105 -0.70 3.77 -10.20
C VAL A 105 -0.36 4.89 -9.24
N ARG A 106 0.93 5.19 -9.06
CA ARG A 106 1.38 6.32 -8.23
C ARG A 106 1.82 7.46 -9.11
N ARG A 107 1.23 8.64 -8.94
CA ARG A 107 1.60 9.86 -9.66
C ARG A 107 1.79 11.04 -8.74
N GLY A 108 0.71 11.57 -8.16
CA GLY A 108 0.68 12.73 -7.26
C GLY A 108 1.93 13.61 -7.24
N ASP A 109 2.60 13.63 -6.09
CA ASP A 109 3.86 14.33 -5.83
C ASP A 109 5.07 13.76 -6.62
N TYR A 110 5.02 12.49 -7.02
CA TYR A 110 6.10 11.84 -7.80
C TYR A 110 6.29 12.51 -9.16
N VAL A 111 5.25 13.14 -9.73
CA VAL A 111 5.34 13.89 -11.00
C VAL A 111 6.39 14.99 -10.93
N GLN A 112 6.62 15.55 -9.75
CA GLN A 112 7.60 16.62 -9.54
C GLN A 112 8.93 16.12 -8.97
N LEU A 113 9.04 14.82 -8.66
CA LEU A 113 10.17 14.22 -7.97
C LEU A 113 10.74 13.05 -8.78
N PRO A 114 11.65 13.32 -9.75
CA PRO A 114 12.21 12.31 -10.65
C PRO A 114 12.85 11.12 -9.92
N MET A 115 13.36 11.34 -8.71
CA MET A 115 14.02 10.31 -7.89
C MET A 115 13.09 9.15 -7.51
N HIS A 116 11.77 9.33 -7.55
CA HIS A 116 10.82 8.26 -7.21
C HIS A 116 10.46 7.33 -8.39
N GLY A 117 10.90 7.65 -9.62
CA GLY A 117 10.79 6.77 -10.78
C GLY A 117 9.34 6.43 -11.16
N ILE A 118 8.61 7.39 -11.73
CA ILE A 118 7.26 7.15 -12.25
C ILE A 118 7.30 6.10 -13.36
N LEU A 119 6.43 5.11 -13.22
CA LEU A 119 6.22 4.07 -14.21
C LEU A 119 5.31 4.61 -15.33
N ASP A 120 5.69 4.38 -16.57
CA ASP A 120 4.97 4.86 -17.75
C ASP A 120 3.86 3.87 -18.17
N VAL A 121 2.98 4.32 -19.07
CA VAL A 121 1.90 3.47 -19.61
C VAL A 121 2.46 2.17 -20.24
N PRO A 122 3.54 2.19 -21.05
CA PRO A 122 4.18 0.97 -21.52
C PRO A 122 4.60 -0.02 -20.42
N TRP A 123 5.07 0.46 -19.27
CA TRP A 123 5.39 -0.39 -18.13
C TRP A 123 4.15 -1.13 -17.63
N TYR A 124 3.03 -0.43 -17.39
CA TYR A 124 1.79 -1.05 -16.92
C TYR A 124 1.24 -2.07 -17.93
N LEU A 125 1.35 -1.77 -19.24
CA LEU A 125 0.95 -2.71 -20.30
C LEU A 125 1.78 -4.00 -20.28
N ARG A 126 3.10 -3.89 -20.12
CA ARG A 126 3.99 -5.05 -20.03
C ARG A 126 3.70 -5.86 -18.76
N ALA A 127 3.58 -5.19 -17.62
CA ALA A 127 3.30 -5.82 -16.34
C ALA A 127 1.95 -6.57 -16.35
N ALA A 128 0.90 -5.94 -16.90
CA ALA A 128 -0.39 -6.59 -17.07
C ALA A 128 -0.31 -7.81 -18.00
N ARG A 129 0.52 -7.76 -19.07
CA ARG A 129 0.75 -8.92 -19.94
C ARG A 129 1.37 -10.09 -19.17
N VAL A 130 2.45 -9.83 -18.43
CA VAL A 130 3.13 -10.84 -17.60
C VAL A 130 2.16 -11.45 -16.59
N LEU A 131 1.38 -10.62 -15.90
CA LEU A 131 0.38 -11.10 -14.95
C LEU A 131 -0.68 -11.99 -15.61
N LEU A 132 -1.14 -11.63 -16.81
CA LEU A 132 -2.11 -12.42 -17.57
C LEU A 132 -1.52 -13.73 -18.11
N ASP A 133 -0.23 -13.77 -18.41
CA ASP A 133 0.45 -15.00 -18.81
C ASP A 133 0.53 -15.98 -17.63
N GLU A 134 0.75 -15.49 -16.40
CA GLU A 134 0.75 -16.30 -15.18
C GLU A 134 -0.66 -16.68 -14.70
N ALA A 135 -1.62 -15.77 -14.84
CA ALA A 135 -3.00 -15.91 -14.38
C ALA A 135 -4.01 -15.55 -15.50
N PRO A 136 -4.16 -16.40 -16.53
CA PRO A 136 -4.97 -16.08 -17.72
C PRO A 136 -6.48 -15.97 -17.44
N HIS A 137 -6.92 -16.46 -16.29
CA HIS A 137 -8.31 -16.45 -15.84
C HIS A 137 -8.74 -15.09 -15.26
N ILE A 138 -7.84 -14.11 -15.11
CA ILE A 138 -8.20 -12.74 -14.72
C ILE A 138 -9.20 -12.17 -15.75
N GLU A 139 -10.34 -11.71 -15.28
CA GLU A 139 -11.45 -11.22 -16.08
C GLU A 139 -11.41 -9.70 -16.29
N SER A 140 -10.90 -8.94 -15.31
CA SER A 140 -10.91 -7.48 -15.35
C SER A 140 -9.87 -6.85 -14.42
N PHE A 141 -9.67 -5.55 -14.56
CA PHE A 141 -8.74 -4.76 -13.75
C PHE A 141 -9.46 -3.72 -12.88
N ALA A 142 -9.01 -3.59 -11.64
CA ALA A 142 -9.36 -2.53 -10.72
C ALA A 142 -8.17 -1.57 -10.58
N VAL A 143 -8.27 -0.34 -11.10
CA VAL A 143 -7.16 0.62 -11.10
C VAL A 143 -7.29 1.58 -9.92
N PHE A 144 -6.33 1.54 -9.00
CA PHE A 144 -6.21 2.43 -7.84
C PHE A 144 -5.14 3.48 -8.13
N SER A 145 -5.41 4.74 -7.77
CA SER A 145 -4.45 5.82 -8.01
C SER A 145 -4.71 7.03 -7.11
N ASP A 146 -3.66 7.77 -6.81
CA ASP A 146 -3.77 9.13 -6.27
C ASP A 146 -4.12 10.18 -7.36
N ASP A 147 -4.15 9.77 -8.62
CA ASP A 147 -4.60 10.54 -9.78
C ASP A 147 -5.53 9.69 -10.68
N PRO A 148 -6.81 9.51 -10.29
CA PRO A 148 -7.76 8.69 -11.05
C PRO A 148 -8.12 9.31 -12.41
N GLY A 149 -8.13 10.65 -12.52
CA GLY A 149 -8.42 11.35 -13.77
C GLY A 149 -7.37 11.08 -14.85
N TRP A 150 -6.09 11.09 -14.47
CA TRP A 150 -5.02 10.69 -15.38
C TRP A 150 -5.17 9.24 -15.84
N CYS A 151 -5.51 8.32 -14.93
CA CYS A 151 -5.69 6.90 -15.26
C CYS A 151 -6.79 6.69 -16.30
N GLN A 152 -7.94 7.37 -16.15
CA GLN A 152 -9.04 7.29 -17.11
C GLN A 152 -8.62 7.73 -18.52
N THR A 153 -7.73 8.73 -18.62
CA THR A 153 -7.29 9.28 -19.90
C THR A 153 -6.14 8.48 -20.53
N ASN A 154 -5.22 7.96 -19.72
CA ASN A 154 -3.93 7.44 -20.21
C ASN A 154 -3.83 5.92 -20.21
N LEU A 155 -4.71 5.22 -19.49
CA LEU A 155 -4.69 3.76 -19.38
C LEU A 155 -5.72 3.07 -20.26
N ALA A 156 -6.30 3.77 -21.23
CA ALA A 156 -7.26 3.19 -22.18
C ALA A 156 -6.70 1.95 -22.90
N ALA A 157 -5.39 1.92 -23.19
CA ALA A 157 -4.74 0.77 -23.81
C ALA A 157 -4.78 -0.52 -22.94
N LEU A 158 -4.88 -0.42 -21.61
CA LEU A 158 -5.08 -1.60 -20.76
C LEU A 158 -6.44 -2.26 -21.00
N ALA A 159 -7.44 -1.48 -21.45
CA ALA A 159 -8.77 -2.00 -21.77
C ALA A 159 -8.76 -2.95 -22.98
N GLU A 160 -7.70 -2.91 -23.81
CA GLU A 160 -7.50 -3.87 -24.91
C GLU A 160 -7.12 -5.27 -24.39
N LEU A 161 -6.57 -5.37 -23.18
CA LEU A 161 -6.23 -6.65 -22.56
C LEU A 161 -7.43 -7.25 -21.82
N ARG A 162 -8.05 -6.46 -20.95
CA ARG A 162 -9.23 -6.80 -20.16
C ARG A 162 -10.00 -5.54 -19.80
N PRO A 163 -11.34 -5.62 -19.59
CA PRO A 163 -12.10 -4.51 -19.03
C PRO A 163 -11.46 -3.96 -17.75
N LEU A 164 -11.44 -2.64 -17.60
CA LEU A 164 -10.90 -2.00 -16.40
C LEU A 164 -11.89 -1.02 -15.78
N LYS A 165 -11.80 -0.85 -14.46
CA LYS A 165 -12.53 0.16 -13.70
C LYS A 165 -11.55 0.95 -12.85
N VAL A 166 -11.55 2.27 -12.99
CA VAL A 166 -10.80 3.17 -12.10
C VAL A 166 -11.58 3.33 -10.79
N VAL A 167 -10.91 3.06 -9.68
CA VAL A 167 -11.43 3.14 -8.32
C VAL A 167 -11.05 4.50 -7.74
N ALA A 168 -12.04 5.37 -7.58
CA ALA A 168 -11.88 6.67 -6.93
C ALA A 168 -12.35 6.57 -5.47
N GLU A 169 -11.49 6.04 -4.60
CA GLU A 169 -11.73 6.03 -3.15
C GLU A 169 -10.89 7.15 -2.51
N PRO A 170 -11.53 8.21 -1.98
CA PRO A 170 -10.81 9.35 -1.39
C PRO A 170 -10.19 9.05 -0.03
N ASP A 171 -10.66 8.03 0.69
CA ASP A 171 -10.09 7.65 1.98
C ASP A 171 -8.92 6.67 1.77
N ALA A 172 -7.71 7.11 2.10
CA ALA A 172 -6.50 6.30 1.92
C ALA A 172 -6.50 5.01 2.74
N ALA A 173 -7.10 5.00 3.93
CA ALA A 173 -7.16 3.80 4.75
C ALA A 173 -8.17 2.80 4.18
N VAL A 174 -9.31 3.27 3.66
CA VAL A 174 -10.27 2.44 2.93
C VAL A 174 -9.66 1.92 1.63
N ALA A 175 -8.94 2.76 0.88
CA ALA A 175 -8.27 2.35 -0.36
C ALA A 175 -7.19 1.29 -0.11
N LEU A 176 -6.40 1.42 0.96
CA LEU A 176 -5.40 0.44 1.37
C LEU A 176 -6.06 -0.90 1.76
N HIS A 177 -7.16 -0.84 2.52
CA HIS A 177 -7.94 -2.01 2.88
C HIS A 177 -8.60 -2.69 1.67
N LEU A 178 -9.11 -1.91 0.72
CA LEU A 178 -9.65 -2.43 -0.54
C LEU A 178 -8.57 -3.15 -1.35
N LEU A 179 -7.39 -2.55 -1.49
CA LEU A 179 -6.25 -3.16 -2.18
C LEU A 179 -5.84 -4.49 -1.57
N SER A 180 -5.93 -4.65 -0.24
CA SER A 180 -5.58 -5.90 0.44
C SER A 180 -6.58 -7.05 0.24
N GLN A 181 -7.72 -6.79 -0.42
CA GLN A 181 -8.73 -7.82 -0.71
C GLN A 181 -8.50 -8.54 -2.05
N PHE A 182 -7.51 -8.13 -2.84
CA PHE A 182 -7.22 -8.73 -4.15
C PHE A 182 -6.23 -9.89 -4.03
N GLU A 183 -6.16 -10.71 -5.07
CA GLU A 183 -5.21 -11.83 -5.17
C GLU A 183 -4.14 -11.59 -6.24
N PHE A 184 -4.44 -10.73 -7.22
CA PHE A 184 -3.60 -10.46 -8.39
C PHE A 184 -3.25 -8.99 -8.45
N TYR A 185 -1.98 -8.68 -8.68
CA TYR A 185 -1.46 -7.32 -8.52
C TYR A 185 -0.52 -6.90 -9.64
N VAL A 186 -0.68 -5.66 -10.11
CA VAL A 186 0.37 -4.88 -10.76
C VAL A 186 0.66 -3.68 -9.85
N LEU A 187 1.85 -3.63 -9.26
CA LEU A 187 2.21 -2.61 -8.28
C LEU A 187 2.97 -1.44 -8.91
N SER A 188 2.96 -0.30 -8.22
CA SER A 188 3.84 0.82 -8.55
C SER A 188 5.07 0.83 -7.65
N ASN A 189 6.01 1.74 -7.92
CA ASN A 189 7.11 2.08 -6.99
C ASN A 189 6.61 2.85 -5.75
N SER A 190 5.58 2.35 -5.07
CA SER A 190 4.94 2.99 -3.93
C SER A 190 4.84 2.03 -2.76
N THR A 191 5.26 2.50 -1.58
CA THR A 191 5.02 1.82 -0.31
C THR A 191 3.55 1.54 -0.06
N PHE A 192 2.67 2.43 -0.54
CA PHE A 192 1.23 2.25 -0.42
C PHE A 192 0.75 0.99 -1.15
N SER A 193 1.16 0.82 -2.41
CA SER A 193 0.81 -0.37 -3.19
C SER A 193 1.42 -1.64 -2.62
N TRP A 194 2.65 -1.55 -2.11
CA TRP A 194 3.32 -2.68 -1.48
C TRP A 194 2.61 -3.11 -0.20
N TRP A 195 2.24 -2.18 0.69
CA TRP A 195 1.48 -2.49 1.90
C TRP A 195 0.09 -3.04 1.57
N GLY A 196 -0.58 -2.50 0.54
CA GLY A 196 -1.87 -3.00 0.08
C GLY A 196 -1.79 -4.49 -0.27
N ALA A 197 -0.84 -4.88 -1.12
CA ALA A 197 -0.63 -6.29 -1.47
C ALA A 197 -0.12 -7.12 -0.29
N TRP A 198 0.86 -6.61 0.49
CA TRP A 198 1.45 -7.36 1.59
C TRP A 198 0.44 -7.66 2.69
N LEU A 199 -0.48 -6.73 3.01
CA LEU A 199 -1.54 -6.95 4.00
C LEU A 199 -2.60 -7.95 3.54
N GLY A 200 -2.73 -8.14 2.22
CA GLY A 200 -3.57 -9.17 1.60
C GLY A 200 -2.90 -10.53 1.49
N HIS A 201 -3.46 -11.39 0.65
CA HIS A 201 -2.93 -12.74 0.39
C HIS A 201 -2.68 -12.91 -1.11
N PRO A 202 -1.63 -12.27 -1.65
CA PRO A 202 -1.38 -12.26 -3.08
C PRO A 202 -1.07 -13.67 -3.60
N ALA A 203 -1.76 -14.07 -4.67
CA ALA A 203 -1.49 -15.27 -5.45
C ALA A 203 -0.44 -15.01 -6.54
N ALA A 204 -0.52 -13.85 -7.20
CA ALA A 204 0.49 -13.39 -8.16
C ALA A 204 0.62 -11.86 -8.15
N MET A 205 1.82 -11.37 -8.42
CA MET A 205 2.15 -9.94 -8.32
C MET A 205 3.32 -9.58 -9.24
N VAL A 206 3.17 -8.49 -9.98
CA VAL A 206 4.19 -7.89 -10.85
C VAL A 206 4.53 -6.48 -10.41
#